data_AF-A0A9N7LN86-F1
#
_entry.id   AF-A0A9N7LN86-F1
#
_cell.length_a   1.000
_cell.length_b   1.000
_cell.length_c   1.000
_cell.angle_alpha   90.00
_cell.angle_beta   90.00
_cell.angle_gamma   90.00
#
_symmetry.space_group_name_H-M   'P 1'
#
loop_
_entity.id
_entity.type
_entity.pdbx_description
1 polymer ?
#
loop_
_entity_poly.entity_id
_entity_poly.type
_entity_poly.pdbx_seq_one_letter_code
_entity_poly.pdbx_strand_id
1 'polypeptide(L)' 'MATGMCVMTADAFFDQDADGIVVLAAHEVPADEERRVRNAVKLCPSGALELMSG' A
#
# COMPACT_ATOMS: atom_id res chain seq x y z
N MET A 1 16.21 -3.96 7.46
CA MET A 1 14.95 -3.20 7.31
C MET A 1 13.95 -4.10 6.61
N ALA A 2 12.68 -4.12 7.04
CA ALA A 2 11.64 -4.92 6.38
C ALA A 2 11.12 -4.18 5.13
N THR A 3 11.07 -4.86 3.99
CA THR A 3 10.47 -4.36 2.74
C THR A 3 9.13 -5.05 2.49
N GLY A 4 8.24 -4.46 1.69
CA GLY A 4 6.95 -5.09 1.34
C GLY A 4 5.85 -4.99 2.41
N MET A 5 6.01 -4.13 3.42
CA MET A 5 5.00 -3.94 4.48
C MET A 5 3.62 -3.53 3.93
N CYS A 6 3.58 -2.82 2.81
CA CYS A 6 2.34 -2.44 2.14
C CYS A 6 1.57 -3.64 1.61
N VAL A 7 2.22 -4.54 0.85
CA VAL A 7 1.63 -5.79 0.35
C VAL A 7 1.19 -6.69 1.51
N MET A 8 2.03 -6.82 2.55
CA MET A 8 1.66 -7.61 3.74
C MET A 8 0.46 -7.04 4.51
N THR A 9 0.26 -5.72 4.47
CA THR A 9 -0.81 -5.05 5.22
C THR A 9 -2.10 -4.97 4.41
N ALA A 10 -2.02 -4.74 3.09
CA ALA A 10 -3.14 -4.41 2.22
C ALA A 10 -2.93 -4.97 0.80
N ASP A 11 -2.80 -6.29 0.68
CA ASP A 11 -2.56 -7.05 -0.55
C ASP A 11 -3.61 -6.84 -1.66
N ALA A 12 -4.83 -6.46 -1.29
CA ALA A 12 -5.87 -6.11 -2.25
C ALA A 12 -5.58 -4.80 -3.03
N PHE A 13 -4.67 -3.95 -2.54
CA PHE A 13 -4.38 -2.63 -3.09
C PHE A 13 -2.92 -2.46 -3.52
N PHE A 14 -2.01 -3.24 -2.95
CA PHE A 14 -0.60 -3.22 -3.29
C PHE A 14 -0.14 -4.61 -3.71
N ASP A 15 0.58 -4.65 -4.83
CA ASP A 15 1.28 -5.84 -5.29
C ASP A 15 2.77 -5.51 -5.48
N GLN A 16 3.58 -6.53 -5.67
CA GLN A 16 5.01 -6.40 -5.95
C GLN A 16 5.35 -7.13 -7.25
N ASP A 17 6.00 -6.42 -8.17
CA ASP A 17 6.42 -7.01 -9.42
C ASP A 17 7.66 -7.92 -9.27
N ALA A 18 8.09 -8.52 -10.38
CA ALA A 18 9.22 -9.44 -10.40
C ALA A 18 10.56 -8.78 -10.00
N ASP A 19 10.68 -7.46 -10.11
CA ASP A 19 11.86 -6.69 -9.72
C ASP A 19 11.80 -6.23 -8.25
N GLY A 20 10.72 -6.57 -7.55
CA GLY A 20 10.53 -6.19 -6.16
C GLY A 20 10.00 -4.77 -5.99
N ILE A 21 9.47 -4.14 -7.04
CA ILE A 21 8.89 -2.80 -6.98
C ILE A 21 7.40 -2.92 -6.63
N VAL A 22 6.95 -2.09 -5.69
CA VAL A 22 5.54 -2.04 -5.28
C VAL A 22 4.74 -1.29 -6.34
N VAL A 23 3.63 -1.89 -6.76
CA VAL A 23 2.67 -1.33 -7.71
C VAL A 23 1.27 -1.30 -7.09
N LEU A 24 0.38 -0.47 -7.63
CA LEU A 24 -1.02 -0.45 -7.21
C LEU A 24 -1.79 -1.58 -7.90
N ALA A 25 -2.36 -2.47 -7.09
CA ALA A 25 -3.31 -3.50 -7.56
C ALA A 25 -4.71 -2.90 -7.78
N ALA A 26 -5.09 -1.93 -6.95
CA ALA A 26 -6.35 -1.18 -7.07
C ALA A 26 -6.14 0.27 -6.58
N HIS A 27 -6.74 1.23 -7.29
CA HIS A 27 -6.64 2.67 -6.95
C HIS A 27 -7.80 3.16 -6.08
N GLU A 28 -8.96 2.51 -6.17
CA GLU A 28 -10.18 2.93 -5.47
C GLU A 28 -10.23 2.23 -4.12
N VAL A 29 -10.16 3.04 -3.07
CA VAL A 29 -10.17 2.55 -1.69
C VAL A 29 -11.56 2.82 -1.11
N PRO A 30 -12.38 1.78 -0.89
CA PRO A 30 -13.67 1.97 -0.23
C PRO A 30 -13.47 2.38 1.24
N ALA A 31 -14.44 3.08 1.80
CA ALA A 31 -14.31 3.73 3.11
C ALA A 31 -14.02 2.75 4.26
N ASP A 32 -14.48 1.51 4.16
CA ASP A 32 -14.23 0.43 5.13
C ASP A 32 -12.78 -0.08 5.09
N GLU A 33 -12.09 0.04 3.95
CA GLU A 33 -10.68 -0.34 3.77
C GLU A 33 -9.70 0.82 3.98
N GLU A 34 -10.19 2.07 4.07
CA GLU A 34 -9.34 3.27 4.18
C GLU A 34 -8.33 3.16 5.34
N ARG A 35 -8.77 2.65 6.50
CA ARG A 35 -7.88 2.47 7.66
C ARG A 35 -6.76 1.48 7.37
N ARG A 36 -7.04 0.41 6.62
CA ARG A 36 -6.07 -0.64 6.27
C ARG A 36 -5.02 -0.08 5.30
N VAL A 37 -5.46 0.61 4.25
CA VAL A 37 -4.58 1.27 3.27
C VAL A 37 -3.77 2.38 3.92
N ARG A 38 -4.38 3.20 4.79
CA ARG A 38 -3.66 4.25 5.53
C ARG A 38 -2.56 3.68 6.43
N ASN A 39 -2.76 2.51 7.03
CA ASN A 39 -1.73 1.83 7.81
C ASN A 39 -0.59 1.33 6.91
N ALA A 40 -0.91 0.73 5.76
CA ALA A 40 0.09 0.29 4.77
C ALA A 40 0.98 1.46 4.30
N VAL A 41 0.38 2.62 4.02
CA VAL A 41 1.09 3.86 3.66
C VAL A 41 2.01 4.31 4.79
N LYS A 42 1.53 4.37 6.04
CA LYS A 42 2.34 4.79 7.21
C LYS A 42 3.51 3.86 7.52
N LEU A 43 3.37 2.57 7.23
CA LEU A 43 4.41 1.56 7.46
C LEU A 43 5.47 1.53 6.35
N CYS A 44 5.31 2.31 5.28
CA CYS A 44 6.28 2.38 4.19
C CYS A 44 7.58 3.07 4.63
N PRO A 45 8.71 2.36 4.74
CA PRO A 45 9.95 2.95 5.26
C PRO A 45 10.61 3.93 4.27
N SER A 46 10.30 3.81 2.97
CA SER A 46 10.84 4.70 1.93
C SER A 46 10.03 5.98 1.76
N GLY A 47 8.82 6.07 2.33
CA GLY A 47 7.91 7.20 2.10
C GLY A 47 7.35 7.28 0.67
N ALA A 48 7.40 6.18 -0.09
CA ALA A 48 7.00 6.16 -1.50
C ALA A 48 5.47 6.14 -1.73
N LEU A 49 4.67 5.99 -0.68
CA LEU A 49 3.22 5.83 -0.77
C LEU A 49 2.49 7.06 -0.23
N GLU A 50 1.38 7.43 -0.86
CA GLU A 50 0.47 8.48 -0.42
C GLU A 50 -0.98 8.02 -0.61
N LEU A 51 -1.85 8.37 0.34
CA LEU A 51 -3.29 8.16 0.24
C LEU A 51 -3.98 9.52 0.06
N MET A 52 -4.57 9.72 -1.11
CA MET A 52 -5.31 10.94 -1.44
C MET A 52 -6.78 10.79 -1.02
N SER A 53 -7.31 11.82 -0.36
CA SER A 53 -8.75 11.95 -0.13
C SER A 53 -9.34 12.82 -1.23
N GLY A 54 -10.32 12.28 -1.97
CA GLY A 54 -11.14 13.02 -2.93
C GLY A 54 -12.20 13.88 -2.26
#